data_AF-A0A924GPI0-F1
#
_entry.id   AF-A0A924GPI0-F1
#
_cell.length_a   1.000
_cell.length_b   1.000
_cell.length_c   1.000
_cell.angle_alpha   90.00
_cell.angle_beta   90.00
_cell.angle_gamma   90.00
#
_symmetry.space_group_name_H-M   'P 1'
#
loop_
_entity.id
_entity.type
_entity.pdbx_description
1 polymer ?
#
loop_
_entity_poly.entity_id
_entity_poly.type
_entity_poly.pdbx_seq_one_letter_code
_entity_poly.pdbx_strand_id
1 'polypeptide(L)'
;MGDQLDEASSAFEDFDPAQDRVLMVEAFEESTHVWSHKIRTTLFLSAMRHFAEGLRQRGWLVDYRALDTDGDQTISEGLLAAIAAHQPLAIVGVEPGDMRVRQQIEKAVKSITAGARVQTATSLKAPKTVPKIGASAPLLSWREDKHFLCGLPQFRAWAGQCKSLRMEYFYRTLRKQYKVLMDDVKPDSPIGGQWNFDADNRKSFGKAGPKNLPSVPKFELDDIT
;
A
#
# COMPACT_ATOMS: atom_id res chain seq x y z
N MET A 1 1.89 -3.32 4.17
CA MET A 1 1.37 -4.51 3.44
C MET A 1 2.40 -4.95 2.42
N GLY A 2 2.28 -6.15 1.83
CA GLY A 2 3.30 -6.71 0.94
C GLY A 2 3.43 -6.03 -0.43
N ASP A 3 2.44 -5.25 -0.83
CA ASP A 3 2.40 -4.48 -2.08
C ASP A 3 2.81 -3.01 -1.92
N GLN A 4 3.22 -2.60 -0.72
CA GLN A 4 3.55 -1.20 -0.37
C GLN A 4 5.01 -1.05 0.07
N LEU A 5 5.92 -1.82 -0.53
CA LEU A 5 7.34 -1.87 -0.17
C LEU A 5 8.12 -0.73 -0.83
N ASP A 6 7.85 0.49 -0.37
CA ASP A 6 8.47 1.72 -0.86
C ASP A 6 8.98 2.56 0.32
N GLU A 7 10.27 2.91 0.29
CA GLU A 7 10.90 3.74 1.32
C GLU A 7 10.42 5.20 1.29
N ALA A 8 9.88 5.66 0.15
CA ALA A 8 9.29 6.99 -0.02
C ALA A 8 7.76 6.99 0.23
N SER A 9 7.22 5.89 0.77
CA SER A 9 5.79 5.72 1.02
C SER A 9 5.22 6.84 1.88
N SER A 10 3.98 7.24 1.57
CA SER A 10 3.25 8.23 2.36
C SER A 10 3.04 7.77 3.80
N ALA A 11 3.09 6.47 4.11
CA ALA A 11 3.06 5.98 5.50
C ALA A 11 4.18 6.54 6.38
N PHE A 12 5.31 6.94 5.78
CA PHE A 12 6.48 7.45 6.52
C PHE A 12 6.57 8.97 6.59
N GLU A 13 5.59 9.70 6.06
CA GLU A 13 5.51 11.16 6.26
C GLU A 13 5.37 11.45 7.76
N ASP A 14 6.22 12.33 8.29
CA ASP A 14 6.27 12.67 9.72
C ASP A 14 6.57 11.48 10.67
N PHE A 15 7.16 10.39 10.17
CA PHE A 15 7.58 9.25 11.01
C PHE A 15 8.74 9.65 11.93
N ASP A 16 8.59 9.43 13.24
CA ASP A 16 9.62 9.63 14.26
C ASP A 16 10.27 8.29 14.64
N PRO A 17 11.51 7.99 14.20
CA PRO A 17 12.18 6.72 14.51
C PRO A 17 12.40 6.45 16.01
N ALA A 18 12.29 7.46 16.88
CA ALA A 18 12.43 7.30 18.32
C ALA A 18 11.12 6.87 19.01
N GLN A 19 9.97 7.05 18.36
CA GLN A 19 8.64 6.78 18.94
C GLN A 19 7.83 5.80 18.11
N ASP A 20 7.97 5.87 16.79
CA ASP A 20 7.18 5.12 15.84
C ASP A 20 7.84 3.79 15.49
N ARG A 21 6.98 2.89 15.00
CA ARG A 21 7.34 1.53 14.65
C ARG A 21 6.60 1.12 13.38
N VAL A 22 7.31 0.46 12.49
CA VAL A 22 6.72 -0.13 11.29
C VAL A 22 6.19 -1.52 11.65
N LEU A 23 4.93 -1.78 11.30
CA LEU A 23 4.32 -3.11 11.39
C LEU A 23 4.24 -3.76 10.00
N MET A 24 4.73 -4.99 9.90
CA MET A 24 4.57 -5.85 8.73
C MET A 24 4.09 -7.22 9.17
N VAL A 25 3.11 -7.77 8.46
CA VAL A 25 2.48 -9.04 8.81
C VAL A 25 2.46 -9.94 7.59
N GLU A 26 3.12 -11.09 7.68
CA GLU A 26 2.94 -12.19 6.75
C GLU A 26 1.71 -13.00 7.18
N ALA A 27 0.57 -12.81 6.52
CA ALA A 27 -0.69 -13.46 6.88
C ALA A 27 -1.03 -14.63 5.95
N PHE A 28 -1.50 -15.74 6.51
CA PHE A 28 -1.84 -16.95 5.75
C PHE A 28 -3.00 -16.73 4.76
N GLU A 29 -4.03 -15.97 5.14
CA GLU A 29 -5.19 -15.65 4.31
C GLU A 29 -4.79 -14.94 3.01
N GLU A 30 -3.76 -14.08 3.02
CA GLU A 30 -3.43 -13.25 1.84
C GLU A 30 -2.92 -14.08 0.64
N SER A 31 -2.33 -15.25 0.89
CA SER A 31 -1.92 -16.18 -0.18
C SER A 31 -2.97 -17.26 -0.50
N THR A 32 -4.04 -17.36 0.28
CA THR A 32 -5.03 -18.44 0.18
C THR A 32 -6.45 -17.97 -0.13
N HIS A 33 -6.76 -16.68 0.09
CA HIS A 33 -8.04 -16.07 -0.26
C HIS A 33 -8.31 -16.16 -1.76
N VAL A 34 -7.28 -15.86 -2.56
CA VAL A 34 -7.22 -16.21 -3.98
C VAL A 34 -6.02 -17.10 -4.16
N TRP A 35 -6.23 -18.27 -4.78
CA TRP A 35 -5.15 -19.20 -5.03
C TRP A 35 -4.01 -18.51 -5.80
N SER A 36 -2.86 -18.43 -5.14
CA SER A 36 -1.66 -17.79 -5.67
C SER A 36 -0.62 -18.83 -6.06
N HIS A 37 0.06 -18.57 -7.17
CA HIS A 37 1.19 -19.40 -7.58
C HIS A 37 2.34 -19.28 -6.57
N LYS A 38 3.04 -20.37 -6.27
CA LYS A 38 4.12 -20.41 -5.27
C LYS A 38 5.18 -19.31 -5.51
N ILE A 39 5.59 -19.12 -6.76
CA ILE A 39 6.55 -18.05 -7.15
C ILE A 39 6.04 -16.65 -6.73
N ARG A 40 4.74 -16.36 -6.87
CA ARG A 40 4.18 -15.07 -6.46
C ARG A 40 4.26 -14.93 -4.95
N THR A 41 3.83 -15.94 -4.20
CA THR A 41 3.91 -15.92 -2.72
C THR A 41 5.36 -15.74 -2.26
N THR A 42 6.31 -16.52 -2.80
CA THR A 42 7.73 -16.39 -2.48
C THR A 42 8.26 -14.99 -2.78
N LEU A 43 7.91 -14.39 -3.93
CA LEU A 43 8.32 -13.03 -4.28
C LEU A 43 7.85 -12.01 -3.25
N PHE A 44 6.57 -12.07 -2.85
CA PHE A 44 6.03 -11.13 -1.86
C PHE A 44 6.67 -11.30 -0.49
N LEU A 45 6.81 -12.55 0.01
CA LEU A 45 7.40 -12.80 1.32
C LEU A 45 8.88 -12.41 1.35
N SER A 46 9.68 -12.81 0.35
CA SER A 46 11.08 -12.41 0.27
C SER A 46 11.22 -10.89 0.19
N ALA A 47 10.44 -10.21 -0.67
CA ALA A 47 10.49 -8.75 -0.76
C ALA A 47 10.12 -8.07 0.56
N MET A 48 9.10 -8.57 1.28
CA MET A 48 8.72 -8.06 2.59
C MET A 48 9.84 -8.22 3.63
N ARG A 49 10.47 -9.39 3.70
CA ARG A 49 11.58 -9.66 4.62
C ARG A 49 12.78 -8.75 4.34
N HIS A 50 13.14 -8.60 3.06
CA HIS A 50 14.19 -7.68 2.63
C HIS A 50 13.89 -6.23 2.98
N PHE A 51 12.66 -5.78 2.72
CA PHE A 51 12.25 -4.42 3.03
C PHE A 51 12.31 -4.15 4.54
N ALA A 52 11.82 -5.10 5.35
CA ALA A 52 11.92 -5.02 6.81
C ALA A 52 13.37 -4.91 7.29
N GLU A 53 14.28 -5.68 6.68
CA GLU A 53 15.69 -5.63 7.00
C GLU A 53 16.34 -4.30 6.58
N GLY A 54 16.01 -3.77 5.40
CA GLY A 54 16.44 -2.43 4.97
C GLY A 54 16.00 -1.33 5.95
N LEU A 55 14.76 -1.40 6.45
CA LEU A 55 14.25 -0.48 7.47
C LEU A 55 15.01 -0.61 8.81
N ARG A 56 15.32 -1.84 9.25
CA ARG A 56 16.13 -2.07 10.47
C ARG A 56 17.54 -1.52 10.32
N GLN A 57 18.18 -1.70 9.16
CA GLN A 57 19.51 -1.16 8.87
C GLN A 57 19.54 0.36 8.88
N ARG A 58 18.41 1.01 8.55
CA ARG A 58 18.20 2.45 8.69
C ARG A 58 18.03 2.90 10.17
N GLY A 59 17.97 1.97 11.10
CA GLY A 59 17.79 2.22 12.54
C GLY A 59 16.33 2.37 12.96
N TRP A 60 15.37 1.96 12.13
CA TRP A 60 13.95 2.03 12.47
C TRP A 60 13.50 0.81 13.25
N LEU A 61 12.54 1.01 14.14
CA LEU A 61 11.87 -0.10 14.82
C LEU A 61 10.90 -0.78 13.87
N VAL A 62 11.08 -2.09 13.65
CA VAL A 62 10.20 -2.91 12.82
C VAL A 62 9.66 -4.07 13.65
N ASP A 63 8.34 -4.13 13.80
CA ASP A 63 7.61 -5.32 14.23
C ASP A 63 7.24 -6.12 12.98
N TYR A 64 8.02 -7.15 12.73
CA TYR A 64 7.83 -8.05 11.60
C TYR A 64 7.27 -9.36 12.11
N ARG A 65 6.02 -9.65 11.76
CA ARG A 65 5.32 -10.86 12.17
C ARG A 65 5.37 -11.86 11.03
N ALA A 66 6.19 -12.90 11.18
CA ALA A 66 6.47 -13.85 10.11
C ALA A 66 5.54 -15.08 10.17
N LEU A 67 5.30 -15.73 9.03
CA LEU A 67 4.43 -16.89 8.92
C LEU A 67 4.92 -18.09 9.74
N ASP A 68 6.23 -18.24 9.85
CA ASP A 68 6.92 -19.33 10.54
C ASP A 68 7.08 -19.10 12.04
N THR A 69 7.07 -17.85 12.51
CA THR A 69 7.21 -17.51 13.94
C THR A 69 5.90 -17.13 14.61
N ASP A 70 5.12 -16.25 13.98
CA ASP A 70 3.90 -15.68 14.56
C ASP A 70 2.66 -16.41 14.07
N GLY A 71 2.65 -16.82 12.80
CA GLY A 71 1.60 -17.67 12.23
C GLY A 71 0.22 -17.00 12.15
N ASP A 72 0.18 -15.67 12.06
CA ASP A 72 -1.07 -14.91 11.96
C ASP A 72 -1.91 -15.39 10.77
N GLN A 73 -3.18 -15.73 11.03
CA GLN A 73 -4.07 -16.18 9.97
C GLN A 73 -4.48 -15.02 9.06
N THR A 74 -4.62 -13.82 9.63
CA THR A 74 -5.09 -12.62 8.93
C THR A 74 -4.24 -11.41 9.27
N ILE A 75 -4.24 -10.38 8.39
CA ILE A 75 -3.60 -9.09 8.70
C ILE A 75 -4.20 -8.47 9.96
N SER A 76 -5.51 -8.62 10.17
CA SER A 76 -6.21 -8.13 11.35
C SER A 76 -5.68 -8.76 12.63
N GLU A 77 -5.38 -10.06 12.64
CA GLU A 77 -4.85 -10.75 13.81
C GLU A 77 -3.47 -10.20 14.19
N GLY A 78 -2.55 -10.10 13.23
CA GLY A 78 -1.24 -9.53 13.47
C GLY A 78 -1.28 -8.05 13.90
N LEU A 79 -2.21 -7.27 13.34
CA LEU A 79 -2.46 -5.90 13.77
C LEU A 79 -2.96 -5.83 15.23
N LEU A 80 -3.93 -6.67 15.60
CA LEU A 80 -4.45 -6.70 16.98
C LEU A 80 -3.36 -7.12 17.98
N ALA A 81 -2.52 -8.09 17.62
CA ALA A 81 -1.37 -8.52 18.42
C ALA A 81 -0.37 -7.36 18.63
N ALA A 82 -0.03 -6.64 17.56
CA ALA A 82 0.87 -5.48 17.63
C ALA A 82 0.27 -4.34 18.47
N ILE A 83 -1.04 -4.06 18.34
CA ILE A 83 -1.71 -3.05 19.17
C ILE A 83 -1.66 -3.45 20.65
N ALA A 84 -1.89 -4.72 20.97
CA ALA A 84 -1.82 -5.21 22.34
C ALA A 84 -0.41 -5.08 22.92
N ALA A 85 0.62 -5.36 22.11
CA ALA A 85 2.02 -5.30 22.52
C ALA A 85 2.54 -3.86 22.73
N HIS A 86 2.20 -2.94 21.81
CA HIS A 86 2.83 -1.61 21.76
C HIS A 86 1.92 -0.47 22.22
N GLN A 87 0.62 -0.70 22.34
CA GLN A 87 -0.37 0.31 22.77
C GLN A 87 -0.21 1.67 22.05
N PRO A 88 -0.19 1.70 20.70
CA PRO A 88 0.10 2.92 19.96
C PRO A 88 -0.98 3.99 20.15
N LEU A 89 -0.56 5.25 20.11
CA LEU A 89 -1.48 6.41 20.13
C LEU A 89 -2.24 6.57 18.82
N ALA A 90 -1.63 6.16 17.70
CA ALA A 90 -2.20 6.24 16.37
C ALA A 90 -1.67 5.10 15.50
N ILE A 91 -2.47 4.72 14.50
CA ILE A 91 -2.14 3.76 13.45
C ILE A 91 -2.24 4.52 12.13
N VAL A 92 -1.17 4.50 11.36
CA VAL A 92 -1.09 5.11 10.04
C VAL A 92 -0.89 4.00 9.01
N GLY A 93 -1.69 4.00 7.96
CA GLY A 93 -1.52 3.08 6.83
C GLY A 93 -1.72 3.79 5.50
N VAL A 94 -1.12 3.29 4.43
CA VAL A 94 -1.48 3.69 3.06
C VAL A 94 -2.73 2.93 2.63
N GLU A 95 -3.63 3.60 1.92
CA GLU A 95 -4.85 2.98 1.39
C GLU A 95 -4.53 1.66 0.66
N PRO A 96 -5.13 0.52 1.07
CA PRO A 96 -4.87 -0.76 0.42
C PRO A 96 -5.52 -0.84 -0.96
N GLY A 97 -4.90 -1.58 -1.87
CA GLY A 97 -5.47 -1.89 -3.19
C GLY A 97 -6.68 -2.83 -3.17
N ASP A 98 -6.96 -3.48 -2.03
CA ASP A 98 -8.09 -4.39 -1.84
C ASP A 98 -9.06 -3.84 -0.76
N MET A 99 -10.33 -3.67 -1.16
CA MET A 99 -11.40 -3.22 -0.27
C MET A 99 -11.66 -4.19 0.89
N ARG A 100 -11.45 -5.49 0.71
CA ARG A 100 -11.55 -6.50 1.78
C ARG A 100 -10.54 -6.19 2.87
N VAL A 101 -9.27 -5.99 2.52
CA VAL A 101 -8.18 -5.70 3.47
C VAL A 101 -8.48 -4.41 4.23
N ARG A 102 -8.94 -3.36 3.53
CA ARG A 102 -9.38 -2.11 4.19
C ARG A 102 -10.44 -2.36 5.24
N GLN A 103 -11.49 -3.08 4.88
CA GLN A 103 -12.63 -3.34 5.76
C GLN A 103 -12.23 -4.22 6.96
N GLN A 104 -11.37 -5.23 6.75
CA GLN A 104 -10.83 -6.09 7.80
C GLN A 104 -10.04 -5.25 8.83
N ILE A 105 -9.12 -4.40 8.38
CA ILE A 105 -8.32 -3.52 9.26
C ILE A 105 -9.22 -2.53 10.01
N GLU A 106 -10.13 -1.83 9.30
CA GLU A 106 -11.04 -0.88 9.94
C GLU A 106 -11.93 -1.56 11.00
N LYS A 107 -12.42 -2.79 10.73
CA LYS A 107 -13.23 -3.56 11.67
C LYS A 107 -12.41 -3.96 12.90
N ALA A 108 -11.17 -4.41 12.71
CA ALA A 108 -10.26 -4.78 13.80
C ALA A 108 -10.03 -3.58 14.74
N VAL A 109 -9.66 -2.43 14.20
CA VAL A 109 -9.43 -1.21 15.00
C VAL A 109 -10.71 -0.74 15.71
N LYS A 110 -11.87 -0.78 15.03
CA LYS A 110 -13.16 -0.44 15.64
C LYS A 110 -13.51 -1.35 16.82
N SER A 111 -13.18 -2.64 16.74
CA SER A 111 -13.48 -3.62 17.80
C SER A 111 -12.76 -3.29 19.12
N ILE A 112 -11.53 -2.77 19.05
CA ILE A 112 -10.76 -2.35 20.22
C ILE A 112 -11.37 -1.09 20.84
N THR A 113 -11.65 -0.08 20.02
CA THR A 113 -12.22 1.20 20.50
C THR A 113 -13.60 1.02 21.12
N ALA A 114 -14.39 0.08 20.64
CA ALA A 114 -15.67 -0.29 21.23
C ALA A 114 -15.49 -1.02 22.58
N GLY A 115 -14.56 -1.97 22.67
CA GLY A 115 -14.24 -2.70 23.90
C GLY A 115 -13.71 -1.79 25.03
N ALA A 116 -12.86 -0.82 24.69
CA ALA A 116 -12.33 0.17 25.63
C ALA A 116 -13.42 1.07 26.23
N ARG A 117 -14.52 1.34 25.52
CA ARG A 117 -15.68 2.09 26.03
C ARG A 117 -16.60 1.30 26.95
N VAL A 118 -16.58 -0.04 26.88
CA VAL A 118 -17.43 -0.92 27.70
C VAL A 118 -16.79 -1.22 29.06
N GLN A 119 -15.46 -1.19 29.17
CA GLN A 119 -14.74 -1.49 30.42
C GLN A 119 -14.61 -0.32 31.40
N THR A 120 -15.12 0.88 31.08
CA THR A 120 -15.07 2.06 31.97
C THR A 120 -16.26 2.20 32.93
N ALA A 121 -16.97 1.11 33.24
CA ALA A 121 -18.11 1.11 34.17
C ALA A 121 -17.98 0.05 35.27
N THR A 122 -16.82 -0.06 35.93
CA THR A 122 -16.77 -0.56 37.31
C THR A 122 -15.49 -0.11 38.03
N SER A 123 -15.71 0.42 39.23
CA SER A 123 -14.79 1.04 40.19
C SER A 123 -13.41 0.36 40.35
N LEU A 124 -12.33 1.16 40.35
CA LEU A 124 -11.35 1.28 41.45
C LEU A 124 -10.29 2.35 41.11
N LYS A 125 -9.92 3.17 42.12
CA LYS A 125 -9.04 4.35 42.03
C LYS A 125 -7.64 4.01 41.46
N ALA A 126 -7.14 4.85 40.56
CA ALA A 126 -5.75 4.86 40.07
C ALA A 126 -5.26 6.31 39.81
N PRO A 127 -3.94 6.55 39.75
CA PRO A 127 -3.29 7.82 40.08
C PRO A 127 -3.33 8.91 38.99
N LYS A 128 -2.92 10.11 39.41
CA LYS A 128 -2.99 11.38 38.68
C LYS A 128 -2.08 11.43 37.44
N THR A 129 -2.60 12.15 36.44
CA THR A 129 -1.98 12.71 35.22
C THR A 129 -1.58 11.74 34.11
N VAL A 130 -2.58 11.38 33.30
CA VAL A 130 -2.41 11.02 31.87
C VAL A 130 -2.55 12.32 31.04
N PRO A 131 -1.73 12.57 30.00
CA PRO A 131 -1.86 13.75 29.16
C PRO A 131 -3.24 13.78 28.49
N LYS A 132 -3.91 14.94 28.55
CA LYS A 132 -5.16 15.20 27.83
C LYS A 132 -4.89 15.20 26.33
N ILE A 133 -5.22 14.12 25.63
CA ILE A 133 -5.36 14.11 24.18
C ILE A 133 -6.57 14.99 23.86
N GLY A 134 -6.32 16.12 23.19
CA GLY A 134 -7.37 17.01 22.68
C GLY A 134 -8.32 16.25 21.74
N ALA A 135 -9.57 16.67 21.70
CA ALA A 135 -10.69 16.02 21.02
C ALA A 135 -10.37 15.25 19.71
N SER A 136 -10.12 13.94 19.89
CA SER A 136 -10.50 12.78 19.08
C SER A 136 -10.11 12.73 17.59
N ALA A 137 -8.81 12.69 17.29
CA ALA A 137 -8.35 12.07 16.05
C ALA A 137 -8.69 10.55 16.06
N PRO A 138 -9.07 9.94 14.92
CA PRO A 138 -9.32 8.50 14.87
C PRO A 138 -8.03 7.71 15.12
N LEU A 139 -8.14 6.58 15.83
CA LEU A 139 -7.01 5.68 16.09
C LEU A 139 -6.36 5.16 14.79
N LEU A 140 -7.11 5.06 13.70
CA LEU A 140 -6.61 4.68 12.37
C LEU A 140 -6.78 5.86 11.40
N SER A 141 -5.71 6.19 10.70
CA SER A 141 -5.71 7.13 9.59
C SER A 141 -5.15 6.48 8.33
N TRP A 142 -5.83 6.70 7.21
CA TRP A 142 -5.39 6.25 5.89
C TRP A 142 -4.75 7.41 5.14
N ARG A 143 -3.57 7.17 4.55
CA ARG A 143 -2.88 8.08 3.66
C ARG A 143 -3.05 7.63 2.21
N GLU A 144 -3.09 8.60 1.30
CA GLU A 144 -3.18 8.34 -0.13
C GLU A 144 -1.94 7.61 -0.63
N ASP A 145 -2.14 6.68 -1.56
CA ASP A 145 -1.06 6.00 -2.25
C ASP A 145 -0.50 6.88 -3.38
N LYS A 146 0.74 7.34 -3.20
CA LYS A 146 1.43 8.24 -4.14
C LYS A 146 2.04 7.52 -5.36
N HIS A 147 1.95 6.19 -5.43
CA HIS A 147 2.40 5.45 -6.62
C HIS A 147 1.50 5.70 -7.84
N PHE A 148 0.27 6.17 -7.63
CA PHE A 148 -0.65 6.48 -8.72
C PHE A 148 -0.51 7.93 -9.18
N LEU A 149 -0.39 8.11 -10.50
CA LEU A 149 -0.48 9.44 -11.14
C LEU A 149 -1.84 10.12 -10.94
N CYS A 150 -2.86 9.41 -10.48
CA CYS A 150 -4.17 10.00 -10.24
C CYS A 150 -4.76 9.38 -8.99
N GLY A 151 -4.82 10.19 -7.94
CA GLY A 151 -5.45 9.86 -6.67
C GLY A 151 -6.95 9.60 -6.80
N LEU A 152 -7.53 8.89 -5.83
CA LEU A 152 -8.98 8.65 -5.79
C LEU A 152 -9.82 9.95 -5.79
N PRO A 153 -9.47 11.01 -5.03
CA PRO A 153 -10.22 12.27 -5.08
C PRO A 153 -10.17 12.91 -6.48
N GLN A 154 -9.00 12.88 -7.11
CA GLN A 154 -8.80 13.43 -8.45
C GLN A 154 -9.59 12.64 -9.49
N PHE A 155 -9.53 11.31 -9.44
CA PHE A 155 -10.27 10.45 -10.35
C PHE A 155 -11.79 10.66 -10.22
N ARG A 156 -12.31 10.76 -8.99
CA ARG A 156 -13.74 11.03 -8.73
C ARG A 156 -14.18 12.37 -9.32
N ALA A 157 -13.36 13.42 -9.16
CA ALA A 157 -13.65 14.73 -9.74
C ALA A 157 -13.72 14.67 -11.28
N TRP A 158 -12.76 13.99 -11.93
CA TRP A 158 -12.77 13.79 -13.38
C TRP A 158 -13.97 12.96 -13.84
N ALA A 159 -14.22 11.83 -13.19
CA ALA A 159 -15.30 10.91 -13.55
C ALA A 159 -16.68 11.56 -13.39
N GLY A 160 -16.89 12.36 -12.33
CA GLY A 160 -18.15 13.06 -12.07
C GLY A 160 -18.53 14.10 -13.13
N GLN A 161 -17.58 14.57 -13.92
CA GLN A 161 -17.81 15.52 -15.03
C GLN A 161 -18.01 14.82 -16.39
N CYS A 162 -17.70 13.53 -16.48
CA CYS A 162 -17.71 12.79 -17.74
C CYS A 162 -19.06 12.09 -17.98
N LYS A 163 -19.66 12.30 -19.16
CA LYS A 163 -20.87 11.56 -19.57
C LYS A 163 -20.62 10.07 -19.82
N SER A 164 -19.37 9.68 -20.11
CA SER A 164 -18.96 8.29 -20.30
C SER A 164 -17.50 8.11 -19.86
N LEU A 165 -17.20 7.02 -19.17
CA LEU A 165 -15.85 6.69 -18.73
C LEU A 165 -15.12 5.92 -19.85
N ARG A 166 -14.27 6.62 -20.60
CA ARG A 166 -13.40 6.01 -21.62
C ARG A 166 -11.94 6.28 -21.27
N MET A 167 -11.12 5.22 -21.31
CA MET A 167 -9.68 5.30 -21.03
C MET A 167 -9.00 6.36 -21.89
N GLU A 168 -9.33 6.45 -23.18
CA GLU A 168 -8.76 7.45 -24.09
C GLU A 168 -8.87 8.89 -23.55
N TYR A 169 -10.02 9.28 -23.00
CA TYR A 169 -10.19 10.64 -22.47
C TYR A 169 -9.45 10.84 -21.16
N PHE A 170 -9.44 9.83 -20.30
CA PHE A 170 -8.70 9.88 -19.04
C PHE A 170 -7.18 9.98 -19.29
N TYR A 171 -6.66 9.15 -20.18
CA TYR A 171 -5.26 9.14 -20.61
C TYR A 171 -4.82 10.49 -21.17
N ARG A 172 -5.63 11.13 -22.03
CA ARG A 172 -5.34 12.49 -22.55
C ARG A 172 -5.25 13.52 -21.43
N THR A 173 -6.14 13.46 -20.43
CA THR A 173 -6.08 14.33 -19.25
C THR A 173 -4.75 14.16 -18.51
N LEU A 174 -4.36 12.92 -18.22
CA LEU A 174 -3.11 12.65 -17.51
C LEU A 174 -1.88 13.10 -18.31
N ARG A 175 -1.84 12.86 -19.62
CA ARG A 175 -0.74 13.34 -20.46
C ARG A 175 -0.58 14.85 -20.44
N LYS A 176 -1.69 15.58 -20.51
CA LYS A 176 -1.68 17.05 -20.42
C LYS A 176 -1.24 17.56 -19.06
N GLN A 177 -1.65 16.90 -17.99
CA GLN A 177 -1.28 17.24 -16.61
C GLN A 177 0.21 17.00 -16.37
N TYR A 178 0.71 15.82 -16.72
CA TYR A 178 2.09 15.40 -16.46
C TYR A 178 3.08 15.75 -17.58
N LYS A 179 2.62 16.43 -18.64
CA LYS A 179 3.43 16.84 -19.79
C LYS A 179 4.18 15.69 -20.47
N VAL A 180 3.63 14.47 -20.41
CA VAL A 180 4.24 13.29 -21.03
C VAL A 180 4.00 13.32 -22.53
N LEU A 181 5.08 13.35 -23.33
CA LEU A 181 5.07 13.37 -24.80
C LEU A 181 4.25 14.53 -25.41
N MET A 182 4.06 15.61 -24.68
CA MET A 182 3.30 16.78 -25.12
C MET A 182 4.19 17.73 -25.93
N ASP A 183 3.61 18.42 -26.90
CA ASP A 183 4.33 19.39 -27.74
C ASP A 183 4.61 20.67 -26.94
N ASP A 184 5.88 21.07 -26.89
CA ASP A 184 6.33 22.26 -26.15
C ASP A 184 5.98 23.58 -26.87
N VAL A 185 5.73 23.52 -28.17
CA VAL A 185 5.43 24.69 -29.02
C VAL A 185 3.93 24.88 -29.18
N LYS A 186 3.17 23.78 -29.31
CA LYS A 186 1.71 23.80 -29.46
C LYS A 186 1.05 23.28 -28.18
N PRO A 187 0.52 24.18 -27.32
CA PRO A 187 -0.13 23.78 -26.08
C PRO A 187 -1.18 22.69 -26.27
N ASP A 188 -1.23 21.76 -25.31
CA ASP A 188 -2.23 20.70 -25.24
C ASP A 188 -2.29 19.73 -26.44
N SER A 189 -1.27 19.76 -27.30
CA SER A 189 -1.14 18.86 -28.45
C SER A 189 -0.12 17.76 -28.18
N PRO A 190 -0.37 16.51 -28.61
CA PRO A 190 0.62 15.45 -28.46
C PRO A 190 1.71 15.59 -29.53
N ILE A 191 2.95 15.25 -29.16
CA ILE A 191 4.05 15.06 -30.12
C ILE A 191 3.60 14.02 -31.17
N GLY A 192 3.96 14.27 -32.44
CA GLY A 192 3.59 13.40 -33.56
C GLY A 192 2.14 13.59 -34.04
N GLY A 193 1.39 14.54 -33.47
CA GLY A 193 0.06 14.93 -33.95
C GLY A 193 -1.08 13.95 -33.65
N GLN A 194 -0.79 12.81 -33.01
CA GLN A 194 -1.76 11.80 -32.64
C GLN A 194 -1.64 11.44 -31.16
N TRP A 195 -2.76 11.12 -30.52
CA TRP A 195 -2.79 10.76 -29.10
C TRP A 195 -2.34 9.32 -28.85
N ASN A 196 -2.57 8.43 -29.82
CA ASN A 196 -2.41 7.00 -29.67
C ASN A 196 -1.98 6.38 -31.02
N PHE A 197 -1.01 5.46 -30.96
CA PHE A 197 -0.48 4.69 -32.09
C PHE A 197 -0.75 3.17 -31.95
N ASP A 198 -1.72 2.79 -31.12
CA ASP A 198 -2.02 1.38 -30.79
C ASP A 198 -2.35 0.54 -32.03
N ALA A 199 -2.99 1.12 -33.05
CA ALA A 199 -3.29 0.41 -34.30
C ALA A 199 -2.01 -0.09 -35.01
N ASP A 200 -0.92 0.68 -34.94
CA ASP A 200 0.35 0.34 -35.60
C ASP A 200 1.09 -0.80 -34.87
N ASN A 201 0.76 -1.03 -33.60
CA ASN A 201 1.44 -1.96 -32.70
C ASN A 201 0.78 -3.36 -32.61
N ARG A 202 -0.09 -3.70 -33.57
CA ARG A 202 -0.87 -4.96 -33.57
C ARG A 202 -0.37 -6.04 -34.56
N LYS A 203 0.79 -5.85 -35.18
CA LYS A 203 1.36 -6.82 -36.13
C LYS A 203 1.84 -8.08 -35.41
N SER A 204 1.67 -9.25 -36.05
CA SER A 204 2.17 -10.53 -35.54
C SER A 204 3.67 -10.71 -35.82
N PHE A 205 4.39 -11.36 -34.90
CA PHE A 205 5.79 -11.75 -35.08
C PHE A 205 5.98 -13.00 -35.97
N GLY A 206 4.90 -13.66 -36.41
CA GLY A 206 4.96 -14.90 -37.19
C GLY A 206 5.48 -16.11 -36.39
N LYS A 207 5.67 -17.25 -37.05
CA LYS A 207 6.02 -18.54 -36.40
C LYS A 207 7.38 -18.53 -35.69
N ALA A 208 8.33 -17.74 -36.17
CA ALA A 208 9.67 -17.65 -35.61
C ALA A 208 9.73 -16.77 -34.34
N GLY A 209 8.64 -16.08 -34.00
CA GLY A 209 8.58 -15.17 -32.86
C GLY A 209 9.45 -13.91 -33.03
N PRO A 210 9.46 -13.02 -32.02
CA PRO A 210 10.33 -11.85 -32.01
C PRO A 210 11.81 -12.28 -32.01
N LYS A 211 12.62 -11.59 -32.82
CA LYS A 211 14.08 -11.80 -32.88
C LYS A 211 14.81 -10.80 -31.98
N ASN A 212 16.01 -11.16 -31.53
CA ASN A 212 16.90 -10.29 -30.75
C ASN A 212 16.29 -9.83 -29.41
N LEU A 213 15.61 -10.72 -28.71
CA LEU A 213 15.12 -10.42 -27.36
C LEU A 213 16.32 -10.23 -26.41
N PRO A 214 16.34 -9.16 -25.61
CA PRO A 214 17.34 -9.01 -24.55
C PRO A 214 17.16 -10.12 -23.51
N SER A 215 18.25 -10.57 -22.91
CA SER A 215 18.18 -11.49 -21.77
C SER A 215 17.50 -10.79 -20.59
N VAL A 216 16.53 -11.47 -19.98
CA VAL A 216 15.90 -10.98 -18.75
C VAL A 216 16.93 -11.05 -17.61
N PRO A 217 17.08 -9.99 -16.79
CA PRO A 217 17.91 -10.04 -15.59
C PRO A 217 17.51 -11.20 -14.69
N LYS A 218 18.51 -11.87 -14.11
CA LYS A 218 18.32 -12.93 -13.12
C LYS A 218 18.99 -12.50 -11.82
N PHE A 219 18.34 -12.84 -10.71
CA PHE A 219 18.82 -12.58 -9.36
C PHE A 219 18.94 -13.94 -8.67
N GLU A 220 20.10 -14.18 -8.05
CA GLU A 220 20.31 -15.39 -7.24
C GLU A 220 19.56 -15.25 -5.91
N LEU A 221 19.19 -16.39 -5.31
CA LEU A 221 18.56 -16.41 -3.99
C LEU A 221 19.62 -16.15 -2.90
N ASP A 222 19.24 -15.42 -1.88
CA ASP A 222 20.03 -15.15 -0.69
C ASP A 222 19.43 -15.81 0.56
N ASP A 223 20.05 -15.61 1.72
CA ASP A 223 19.64 -16.25 2.97
C ASP A 223 18.27 -15.78 3.50
N ILE A 224 17.76 -14.65 2.98
CA ILE A 224 16.45 -14.11 3.36
C ILE A 224 15.32 -14.74 2.52
N THR A 225 15.63 -15.19 1.30
CA THR A 225 14.70 -15.72 0.30
C THR A 225 14.47 -17.22 0.39
#